data_AF-A0A0J9XSD5-F1
#
_entry.id   AF-A0A0J9XSD5-F1
#
_cell.length_a   1.000
_cell.length_b   1.000
_cell.length_c   1.000
_cell.angle_alpha   90.00
_cell.angle_beta   90.00
_cell.angle_gamma   90.00
#
_symmetry.space_group_name_H-M   'P 1'
#
loop_
_entity.id
_entity.type
_entity.pdbx_description
1 polymer ?
#
loop_
_entity_poly.entity_id
_entity_poly.type
_entity_poly.pdbx_seq_one_letter_code
_entity_poly.pdbx_strand_id
1 'polypeptide(L)'
;MKLYRDDCSSALCRLDGWTCVFARIISAEPLEVEDGTGRLLLNRIAEDISIEDVHSNDYCYLLLDTTVRPIRCIRITVVPVEIAPLAHYQLKLVRDLEEKQFSLPL
;
A
#
# COMPACT_ATOMS: atom_id res chain seq x y z
N MET A 1 13.42 10.53 -4.33
CA MET A 1 12.20 9.85 -4.82
C MET A 1 11.09 10.14 -3.84
N LYS A 2 9.87 10.45 -4.30
CA LYS A 2 8.75 10.77 -3.40
C LYS A 2 8.23 9.50 -2.74
N LEU A 3 7.82 9.61 -1.49
CA LEU A 3 7.22 8.51 -0.73
C LEU A 3 5.82 8.95 -0.28
N TYR A 4 4.84 8.16 -0.64
CA TYR A 4 3.43 8.38 -0.32
C TYR A 4 2.94 7.34 0.69
N ARG A 5 1.76 7.62 1.24
CA ARG A 5 0.97 6.68 2.00
C ARG A 5 -0.44 6.69 1.42
N ASP A 6 -0.86 5.56 0.90
CA ASP A 6 -2.09 5.44 0.12
C ASP A 6 -2.92 4.26 0.62
N ASP A 7 -4.19 4.25 0.24
CA ASP A 7 -4.99 3.02 0.21
C ASP A 7 -4.87 2.35 -1.17
N CYS A 8 -5.47 1.17 -1.33
CA CYS A 8 -5.42 0.40 -2.56
C CYS A 8 -5.92 1.22 -3.76
N SER A 9 -6.99 2.00 -3.58
CA SER A 9 -7.55 2.83 -4.65
C SER A 9 -6.61 3.98 -5.05
N SER A 10 -6.11 4.75 -4.08
CA SER A 10 -5.25 5.89 -4.40
C SER A 10 -3.87 5.47 -4.92
N ALA A 11 -3.37 4.29 -4.54
CA ALA A 11 -2.13 3.72 -5.08
C ALA A 11 -2.19 3.49 -6.59
N LEU A 12 -3.35 3.09 -7.14
CA LEU A 12 -3.53 2.89 -8.59
C LEU A 12 -3.39 4.20 -9.38
N CYS A 13 -3.72 5.33 -8.77
CA CYS A 13 -3.70 6.65 -9.39
C CYS A 13 -2.31 7.32 -9.38
N ARG A 14 -1.36 6.85 -8.56
CA ARG A 14 0.00 7.43 -8.46
C ARG A 14 0.82 7.14 -9.70
N LEU A 15 1.37 8.15 -10.36
CA LEU A 15 2.22 7.97 -11.57
C LEU A 15 3.72 8.14 -11.29
N ASP A 16 4.09 8.50 -10.06
CA ASP A 16 5.47 8.73 -9.66
C ASP A 16 5.73 8.26 -8.23
N GLY A 17 7.01 8.14 -7.87
CA GLY A 17 7.45 7.79 -6.53
C GLY A 17 7.16 6.36 -6.11
N TRP A 18 7.23 6.14 -4.80
CA TRP A 18 6.81 4.92 -4.14
C TRP A 18 5.65 5.22 -3.20
N THR A 19 4.82 4.23 -2.92
CA THR A 19 3.75 4.36 -1.94
C THR A 19 3.70 3.19 -0.97
N CYS A 20 3.37 3.48 0.28
CA CYS A 20 3.12 2.49 1.30
C CYS A 20 1.61 2.28 1.47
N VAL A 21 1.16 1.03 1.34
CA VAL A 21 -0.25 0.62 1.47
C VAL A 21 -0.37 -0.36 2.64
N PHE A 22 -1.39 -0.18 3.47
CA PHE A 22 -1.78 -1.17 4.48
C PHE A 22 -3.01 -1.93 3.98
N ALA A 23 -2.89 -3.24 3.81
CA ALA A 23 -3.95 -4.06 3.23
C ALA A 23 -3.93 -5.49 3.81
N ARG A 24 -5.04 -6.18 3.63
CA ARG A 24 -5.19 -7.61 3.95
C ARG A 24 -4.87 -8.45 2.72
N ILE A 25 -4.12 -9.52 2.90
CA ILE A 25 -3.80 -10.46 1.83
C ILE A 25 -5.02 -11.32 1.51
N ILE A 26 -5.37 -11.38 0.23
CA ILE A 26 -6.42 -12.25 -0.30
C ILE A 26 -5.82 -13.55 -0.81
N SER A 27 -4.76 -13.45 -1.60
CA SER A 27 -4.03 -14.56 -2.20
C SER A 27 -2.54 -14.25 -2.21
N ALA A 28 -1.70 -15.26 -1.99
CA ALA A 28 -0.25 -15.14 -2.08
C ALA A 28 0.28 -15.41 -3.50
N GLU A 29 -0.42 -16.24 -4.29
CA GLU A 29 -0.03 -16.58 -5.65
C GLU A 29 -1.25 -16.66 -6.59
N PRO A 30 -1.50 -15.65 -7.45
CA PRO A 30 -0.79 -14.37 -7.50
C PRO A 30 -1.04 -13.53 -6.24
N LEU A 31 -0.11 -12.62 -5.92
CA LEU A 31 -0.26 -11.72 -4.77
C LEU A 31 -1.42 -10.75 -5.03
N GLU A 32 -2.48 -10.90 -4.25
CA GLU A 32 -3.65 -10.03 -4.26
C GLU A 32 -3.90 -9.52 -2.84
N VAL A 33 -4.11 -8.22 -2.70
CA VAL A 33 -4.41 -7.58 -1.42
C VAL A 33 -5.63 -6.67 -1.53
N GLU A 34 -6.33 -6.46 -0.43
CA GLU A 34 -7.48 -5.55 -0.36
C GLU A 34 -7.49 -4.71 0.91
N ASP A 35 -8.10 -3.54 0.80
CA ASP A 35 -8.54 -2.74 1.94
C ASP A 35 -9.98 -2.25 1.74
N GLY A 36 -10.45 -1.34 2.59
CA GLY A 36 -11.82 -0.80 2.50
C GLY A 36 -12.13 0.00 1.24
N THR A 37 -11.15 0.25 0.37
CA THR A 37 -11.30 1.11 -0.82
C THR A 37 -11.14 0.37 -2.14
N GLY A 38 -10.51 -0.80 -2.14
CA GLY A 38 -10.31 -1.57 -3.37
C GLY A 38 -9.33 -2.72 -3.22
N ARG A 39 -8.91 -3.26 -4.37
CA ARG A 39 -7.97 -4.38 -4.48
C ARG A 39 -6.78 -4.04 -5.35
N LEU A 40 -5.65 -4.65 -5.04
CA LEU A 40 -4.44 -4.60 -5.85
C LEU A 40 -4.01 -6.02 -6.22
N LEU A 41 -3.90 -6.27 -7.52
CA LEU A 41 -3.28 -7.49 -8.07
C LEU A 41 -1.82 -7.17 -8.44
N LEU A 42 -0.87 -7.75 -7.71
CA LEU A 42 0.56 -7.42 -7.77
C LEU A 42 1.35 -8.54 -8.45
N ASN A 43 1.26 -8.59 -9.78
CA ASN A 43 1.95 -9.60 -10.60
C ASN A 43 3.46 -9.37 -10.75
N ARG A 44 3.98 -8.25 -10.25
CA ARG A 44 5.42 -7.94 -10.25
C ARG A 44 5.88 -7.78 -8.82
N ILE A 45 6.57 -8.80 -8.32
CA ILE A 45 7.17 -8.83 -6.99
C ILE A 45 8.69 -8.73 -7.20
N ALA A 46 9.39 -7.94 -6.37
CA ALA A 46 10.84 -7.90 -6.43
C ALA A 46 11.44 -9.27 -6.05
N GLU A 47 12.54 -9.65 -6.72
CA GLU A 47 13.13 -10.99 -6.63
C GLU A 47 13.62 -11.36 -5.22
N ASP A 48 13.86 -10.37 -4.38
CA ASP A 48 14.31 -10.49 -3.00
C ASP A 48 13.17 -10.64 -1.97
N ILE A 49 11.91 -10.65 -2.41
CA ILE A 49 10.75 -10.84 -1.54
C ILE A 49 10.38 -12.32 -1.52
N SER A 50 10.59 -12.98 -0.38
CA SER A 50 9.99 -14.30 -0.13
C SER A 50 8.51 -14.13 0.21
N ILE A 51 7.63 -14.82 -0.53
CA ILE A 51 6.20 -14.91 -0.26
C ILE A 51 5.82 -16.18 0.52
N GLU A 52 6.79 -17.00 0.93
CA GLU A 52 6.54 -18.29 1.59
C GLU A 52 5.79 -18.15 2.92
N ASP A 53 6.01 -17.06 3.65
CA ASP A 53 5.37 -16.79 4.94
C ASP A 53 4.14 -15.87 4.83
N VAL A 54 3.68 -15.58 3.61
CA VAL A 54 2.55 -14.69 3.33
C VAL A 54 1.27 -15.54 3.22
N HIS A 55 0.36 -15.42 4.18
CA HIS A 55 -0.87 -16.20 4.18
C HIS A 55 -2.10 -15.35 3.88
N SER A 56 -3.11 -15.97 3.28
CA SER A 56 -4.43 -15.35 3.15
C SER A 56 -4.97 -14.93 4.50
N ASN A 57 -5.57 -13.73 4.54
CA ASN A 57 -6.09 -13.02 5.71
C ASN A 57 -5.06 -12.35 6.61
N ASP A 58 -3.76 -12.51 6.35
CA ASP A 58 -2.75 -11.71 7.03
C ASP A 58 -2.91 -10.22 6.66
N TYR A 59 -2.63 -9.35 7.62
CA TYR A 59 -2.50 -7.92 7.36
C TYR A 59 -1.05 -7.59 7.06
N CYS A 60 -0.80 -6.66 6.15
CA CYS A 60 0.55 -6.30 5.76
C CYS A 60 0.67 -4.83 5.38
N TYR A 61 1.91 -4.33 5.49
CA TYR A 61 2.34 -3.17 4.75
C TYR A 61 3.03 -3.60 3.46
N LEU A 62 2.66 -2.97 2.35
CA LEU A 62 3.33 -3.10 1.07
C LEU A 62 4.04 -1.80 0.74
N LEU A 63 5.29 -1.90 0.29
CA LEU A 63 5.98 -0.82 -0.39
C LEU A 63 5.88 -1.07 -1.90
N LEU A 64 5.27 -0.14 -2.62
CA LEU A 64 4.97 -0.27 -4.03
C LEU A 64 5.74 0.77 -4.82
N ASP A 65 6.37 0.35 -5.92
CA ASP A 65 6.94 1.24 -6.92
C ASP A 65 5.88 1.60 -7.96
N THR A 66 5.42 2.86 -7.88
CA THR A 66 4.39 3.41 -8.75
C THR A 66 4.96 4.11 -9.98
N THR A 67 6.28 4.09 -10.19
CA THR A 67 6.92 4.59 -11.43
C THR A 67 6.86 3.58 -12.58
N VAL A 68 6.61 2.30 -12.29
CA VAL A 68 6.52 1.21 -13.28
C VAL A 68 5.10 0.69 -13.43
N ARG A 69 4.79 0.09 -14.60
CA ARG A 69 3.50 -0.56 -14.88
C ARG A 69 3.67 -1.97 -15.47
N PRO A 70 2.95 -2.99 -14.96
CA PRO A 70 2.10 -2.97 -13.75
C PRO A 70 2.91 -2.59 -12.49
N ILE A 71 2.22 -2.05 -11.47
CA ILE A 71 2.84 -1.62 -10.21
C ILE A 71 3.67 -2.77 -9.64
N ARG A 72 4.89 -2.46 -9.20
CA ARG A 72 5.81 -3.46 -8.65
C ARG A 72 5.78 -3.41 -7.12
N CYS A 73 5.56 -4.56 -6.48
CA CYS A 73 5.78 -4.72 -5.05
C CYS A 73 7.28 -4.81 -4.77
N ILE A 74 7.80 -3.90 -3.96
CA ILE A 74 9.21 -3.80 -3.57
C ILE A 74 9.44 -4.41 -2.19
N ARG A 75 8.43 -4.43 -1.33
CA ARG A 75 8.52 -5.06 -0.02
C ARG A 75 7.12 -5.42 0.50
N ILE A 76 7.05 -6.53 1.21
CA ILE A 76 5.88 -6.94 1.99
C ILE A 76 6.34 -7.07 3.44
N THR A 77 5.53 -6.64 4.39
CA THR A 77 5.77 -6.86 5.81
C THR A 77 4.45 -7.23 6.46
N VAL A 78 4.28 -8.52 6.75
CA VAL A 78 3.13 -9.04 7.51
C VAL A 78 3.19 -8.48 8.92
N VAL A 79 2.03 -8.06 9.43
CA VAL A 79 1.88 -7.45 10.76
C VAL A 79 0.64 -8.00 11.46
N PRO A 80 0.60 -7.93 12.80
CA PRO A 80 -0.60 -8.30 13.56
C PRO A 80 -1.80 -7.39 13.23
N VAL A 81 -3.01 -7.93 13.31
CA VAL A 81 -4.26 -7.20 13.01
C VAL A 81 -4.46 -5.99 13.92
N GLU A 82 -3.92 -6.02 15.13
CA GLU A 82 -3.95 -4.94 16.12
C GLU A 82 -3.26 -3.66 15.63
N ILE A 83 -2.45 -3.74 14.56
CA ILE A 83 -1.82 -2.57 13.92
C ILE A 83 -2.81 -1.79 13.04
N ALA A 84 -3.93 -2.39 12.61
CA ALA A 84 -4.88 -1.76 11.70
C ALA A 84 -5.38 -0.36 12.15
N PRO A 85 -5.76 -0.13 13.43
CA PRO A 85 -6.17 1.19 13.89
C PRO A 85 -5.07 2.25 13.72
N LEU A 86 -3.81 1.88 13.98
CA LEU A 86 -2.66 2.77 13.79
C LEU A 86 -2.43 3.06 12.30
N ALA A 87 -2.53 2.04 11.44
CA ALA A 87 -2.37 2.20 9.99
C ALA A 87 -3.41 3.15 9.40
N HIS A 88 -4.69 2.99 9.78
CA HIS A 88 -5.77 3.87 9.36
C HIS A 88 -5.60 5.30 9.88
N TYR A 89 -5.17 5.46 11.13
CA TYR A 89 -4.88 6.78 11.70
C TYR A 89 -3.74 7.49 10.94
N GLN A 90 -2.66 6.76 10.61
CA GLN A 90 -1.55 7.32 9.83
C GLN A 90 -1.97 7.74 8.42
N LEU A 91 -2.80 6.95 7.73
CA LEU A 91 -3.33 7.32 6.42
C LEU A 91 -4.22 8.57 6.52
N LYS A 92 -5.09 8.64 7.53
CA LYS A 92 -5.90 9.83 7.79
C LYS A 92 -5.05 11.08 8.03
N LEU A 93 -4.02 11.00 8.87
CA LEU A 93 -3.13 12.13 9.15
C LEU A 93 -2.48 12.67 7.87
N VAL A 94 -2.05 11.79 6.95
CA VAL A 94 -1.46 12.22 5.68
C VAL A 94 -2.49 12.95 4.82
N ARG A 95 -3.72 12.44 4.74
CA ARG A 95 -4.82 13.09 4.00
C ARG A 95 -5.17 14.46 4.57
N ASP A 96 -5.31 14.54 5.89
CA ASP A 96 -5.61 15.80 6.57
C ASP A 96 -4.49 16.86 6.34
N LEU A 97 -3.23 16.43 6.19
CA LEU A 97 -2.11 17.29 5.87
C LEU A 97 -2.12 17.74 4.41
N GLU A 98 -2.41 16.83 3.47
CA GLU A 98 -2.57 17.16 2.05
C GLU A 98 -3.70 18.18 1.87
N GLU A 99 -4.88 17.95 2.46
CA GLU A 99 -6.02 18.87 2.41
C GLU A 99 -5.69 20.25 2.98
N LYS A 100 -4.96 20.32 4.10
CA LYS A 100 -4.49 21.58 4.70
C LYS A 100 -3.50 22.33 3.80
N GLN A 101 -2.64 21.61 3.10
CA GLN A 101 -1.70 22.21 2.17
C GLN A 101 -2.39 22.83 0.96
N PHE A 102 -3.47 22.22 0.46
CA PHE A 102 -4.27 22.74 -0.65
C PHE A 102 -5.27 23.85 -0.25
N SER A 103 -5.51 24.06 1.05
CA SER A 103 -6.46 25.06 1.55
C SER A 103 -5.81 26.37 2.05
N LEU A 104 -4.49 26.51 1.94
CA LEU A 104 -3.82 27.80 2.11
C LEU A 104 -4.03 28.66 0.85
N PRO A 105 -4.63 29.86 0.95
CA PRO A 105 -4.74 30.75 -0.20
C PRO A 105 -3.35 31.24 -0.61
N LEU A 106 -3.09 31.21 -1.92
CA LEU A 106 -1.95 31.86 -2.58
C LEU A 106 -1.92 33.36 -2.29
#